data_AF-A0A3D8JV51-F1
#
_entry.id   AF-A0A3D8JV51-F1
#
_cell.length_a   1.000
_cell.length_b   1.000
_cell.length_c   1.000
_cell.angle_alpha   90.00
_cell.angle_beta   90.00
_cell.angle_gamma   90.00
#
_symmetry.space_group_name_H-M   'P 1'
#
loop_
_entity.id
_entity.type
_entity.pdbx_description
1 polymer ?
#
loop_
_entity_poly.entity_id
_entity_poly.type
_entity_poly.pdbx_seq_one_letter_code
_entity_poly.pdbx_strand_id
1 'polypeptide(L)'
;MQEIALQDGVTEKRGRGRPPKSGSMTNAQRQAAFRARRKAAGESVTVTKNIPAAGDGYDDLVLENDRLREELAQARRELGEQRQAFREPVGKKWSYRQITALAEREIRHQMGEASKAASKGEANMSMLCRGYANSILLFWYLLTVGWQNDGDNGRLEALLKHDVTRNEK
;
A
#
# COMPACT_ATOMS: atom_id res chain seq x y z
N MET A 1 -25.99 -85.84 33.28
CA MET A 1 -26.54 -84.99 32.21
C MET A 1 -27.40 -83.91 32.84
N GLN A 2 -26.95 -82.65 32.77
CA GLN A 2 -27.72 -81.41 32.57
C GLN A 2 -26.76 -80.21 32.77
N GLU A 3 -26.45 -79.49 31.69
CA GLU A 3 -25.84 -78.16 31.67
C GLU A 3 -26.86 -77.10 32.13
N ILE A 4 -26.42 -76.03 32.79
CA ILE A 4 -26.95 -74.63 32.76
C ILE A 4 -25.86 -73.78 33.46
N ALA A 5 -24.92 -73.22 32.69
CA ALA A 5 -24.91 -71.86 32.13
C ALA A 5 -24.54 -70.76 33.15
N LEU A 6 -23.35 -70.17 32.94
CA LEU A 6 -22.94 -68.88 33.48
C LEU A 6 -24.04 -67.84 33.21
N GLN A 7 -24.44 -67.10 34.23
CA GLN A 7 -25.10 -65.82 34.03
C GLN A 7 -24.23 -64.71 34.58
N ASP A 8 -23.73 -63.93 33.63
CA ASP A 8 -23.02 -62.68 33.79
C ASP A 8 -23.85 -61.69 34.62
N GLY A 9 -23.41 -61.46 35.85
CA GLY A 9 -23.84 -60.32 36.65
C GLY A 9 -23.25 -59.02 36.08
N VAL A 10 -23.77 -58.57 34.93
CA VAL A 10 -23.47 -57.24 34.39
C VAL A 10 -24.01 -56.23 35.40
N THR A 11 -23.10 -55.69 36.21
CA THR A 11 -23.38 -54.55 37.07
C THR A 11 -23.85 -53.37 36.20
N GLU A 12 -25.15 -53.09 36.24
CA GLU A 12 -25.71 -51.83 35.75
C GLU A 12 -25.05 -50.68 36.50
N LYS A 13 -24.25 -49.88 35.79
CA LYS A 13 -23.79 -48.57 36.28
C LYS A 13 -24.31 -47.45 35.39
N ARG A 14 -25.45 -46.91 35.85
CA ARG A 14 -25.85 -45.49 35.91
C ARG A 14 -25.72 -44.68 34.61
N GLY A 15 -26.85 -44.47 33.95
CA GLY A 15 -27.02 -43.40 32.98
C GLY A 15 -26.91 -42.02 33.64
N ARG A 16 -26.09 -41.13 33.04
CA ARG A 16 -26.21 -39.67 33.21
C ARG A 16 -25.75 -38.97 31.93
N GLY A 17 -26.71 -38.41 31.21
CA GLY A 17 -26.46 -37.51 30.07
C GLY A 17 -27.47 -37.69 28.93
N ARG A 18 -27.69 -36.59 28.20
CA ARG A 18 -28.48 -36.58 26.95
C ARG A 18 -27.89 -37.62 25.99
N PRO A 19 -28.71 -38.41 25.27
CA PRO A 19 -28.21 -39.33 24.25
C PRO A 19 -27.24 -38.61 23.31
N PRO A 20 -26.11 -39.24 22.93
CA PRO A 20 -25.16 -38.64 22.01
C PRO A 20 -25.87 -38.18 20.73
N LYS A 21 -25.50 -37.01 20.20
CA LYS A 21 -26.00 -36.56 18.89
C LYS A 21 -25.74 -37.64 17.84
N SER A 22 -26.68 -37.86 16.93
CA SER A 22 -26.50 -38.78 15.80
C SER A 22 -25.22 -38.43 15.04
N GLY A 23 -24.29 -39.39 14.91
CA GLY A 23 -22.97 -39.19 14.29
C GLY A 23 -21.83 -38.85 15.25
N SER A 24 -22.07 -38.76 16.56
CA SER A 24 -21.01 -38.63 17.56
C SER A 24 -20.13 -39.88 17.61
N MET A 25 -18.82 -39.72 17.45
CA MET A 25 -17.87 -40.81 17.73
C MET A 25 -18.01 -41.29 19.18
N THR A 26 -17.97 -42.59 19.37
CA THR A 26 -17.90 -43.18 20.71
C THR A 26 -16.53 -42.93 21.33
N ASN A 27 -16.39 -43.04 22.65
CA ASN A 27 -15.07 -42.93 23.30
C ASN A 27 -14.08 -43.99 22.79
N ALA A 28 -14.56 -45.19 22.47
CA ALA A 28 -13.73 -46.24 21.87
C ALA A 28 -13.19 -45.82 20.49
N GLN A 29 -14.02 -45.22 19.64
CA GLN A 29 -13.61 -44.69 18.34
C GLN A 29 -12.63 -43.52 18.48
N ARG A 30 -12.86 -42.61 19.44
CA ARG A 30 -11.91 -41.53 19.76
C ARG A 30 -10.55 -42.09 20.19
N GLN A 31 -10.54 -43.10 21.05
CA GLN A 31 -9.30 -43.73 21.52
C GLN A 31 -8.58 -44.47 20.38
N ALA A 32 -9.31 -45.15 19.50
CA ALA A 32 -8.75 -45.83 18.33
C ALA A 32 -8.12 -44.82 17.34
N ALA A 33 -8.81 -43.73 17.05
CA ALA A 33 -8.28 -42.66 16.20
C ALA A 33 -7.01 -42.03 16.79
N PHE A 34 -6.96 -41.83 18.12
CA PHE A 34 -5.76 -41.33 18.80
C PHE A 34 -4.58 -42.30 18.68
N ARG A 35 -4.81 -43.60 18.89
CA ARG A 35 -3.77 -44.63 18.73
C ARG A 35 -3.25 -44.71 17.29
N ALA A 36 -4.14 -44.62 16.30
CA ALA A 36 -3.77 -44.61 14.88
C ALA A 36 -2.86 -43.41 14.53
N ARG A 37 -3.20 -42.21 15.03
CA ARG A 37 -2.35 -41.01 14.85
C ARG A 37 -0.97 -41.17 15.49
N ARG A 38 -0.89 -41.73 16.71
CA ARG A 38 0.40 -41.98 17.36
C ARG A 38 1.22 -43.05 16.64
N LYS A 39 0.58 -44.06 16.06
CA LYS A 39 1.25 -45.10 15.28
C LYS A 39 1.86 -44.52 14.00
N ALA A 40 1.09 -43.70 13.27
CA ALA A 40 1.57 -43.01 12.08
C ALA A 40 2.69 -41.99 12.38
N ALA A 41 2.65 -41.32 13.54
CA ALA A 41 3.71 -40.41 13.97
C ALA A 41 5.02 -41.11 14.37
N GLY A 42 5.00 -42.43 14.59
CA GLY A 42 6.18 -43.25 14.88
C GLY A 42 6.78 -43.93 13.65
N GLU A 43 6.12 -43.83 12.50
CA GLU A 43 6.61 -44.35 11.22
C GLU A 43 7.61 -43.33 10.66
N SER A 44 8.90 -43.68 10.65
CA SER A 44 9.94 -42.80 10.14
C SER A 44 9.73 -42.59 8.64
N VAL A 45 9.22 -41.43 8.26
CA VAL A 45 9.21 -40.99 6.86
C VAL A 45 10.67 -40.77 6.46
N THR A 46 11.27 -41.75 5.79
CA THR A 46 12.60 -41.58 5.20
C THR A 46 12.45 -40.64 4.00
N VAL A 47 12.90 -39.40 4.16
CA VAL A 47 13.05 -38.47 3.05
C VAL A 47 14.16 -39.02 2.16
N THR A 48 13.81 -39.58 1.00
CA THR A 48 14.78 -39.85 -0.06
C THR A 48 15.35 -38.50 -0.49
N LYS A 49 16.58 -38.18 -0.05
CA LYS A 49 17.29 -37.01 -0.54
C LYS A 49 17.57 -37.24 -2.02
N ASN A 50 16.80 -36.57 -2.88
CA ASN A 50 17.24 -36.29 -4.23
C ASN A 50 18.44 -35.36 -4.12
N ILE A 51 19.65 -35.92 -4.11
CA ILE A 51 20.88 -35.16 -4.22
C ILE A 51 20.97 -34.75 -5.69
N PRO A 52 20.85 -33.45 -6.05
CA PRO A 52 21.04 -33.04 -7.43
C PRO A 52 22.50 -33.29 -7.80
N ALA A 53 22.71 -33.97 -8.92
CA ALA A 53 24.01 -34.14 -9.53
C ALA A 53 24.48 -32.79 -10.10
N ALA A 54 25.09 -31.95 -9.26
CA ALA A 54 26.02 -30.87 -9.62
C ALA A 54 26.46 -30.15 -8.33
N GLY A 55 27.52 -30.64 -7.70
CA GLY A 55 28.17 -29.97 -6.56
C GLY A 55 28.85 -28.66 -6.95
N ASP A 56 29.04 -28.41 -8.24
CA ASP A 56 29.94 -27.33 -8.71
C ASP A 56 29.21 -26.00 -8.96
N GLY A 57 27.87 -25.98 -9.02
CA GLY A 57 27.09 -24.76 -9.31
C GLY A 57 26.47 -24.08 -8.09
N TYR A 58 26.45 -24.76 -6.93
CA TYR A 58 25.89 -24.17 -5.71
C TYR A 58 26.78 -23.07 -5.16
N ASP A 59 28.10 -23.28 -5.19
CA ASP A 59 29.07 -22.29 -4.73
C ASP A 59 29.05 -21.03 -5.60
N ASP A 60 28.92 -21.19 -6.93
CA ASP A 60 28.76 -20.08 -7.86
C ASP A 60 27.47 -19.28 -7.59
N LEU A 61 26.36 -19.97 -7.30
CA LEU A 61 25.09 -19.31 -6.94
C LEU A 61 25.16 -18.58 -5.61
N VAL A 62 25.91 -19.11 -4.64
CA VAL A 62 26.14 -18.45 -3.35
C VAL A 62 26.96 -17.17 -3.55
N LEU A 63 28.04 -17.23 -4.33
CA LEU A 63 28.87 -16.07 -4.66
C LEU A 63 28.08 -14.98 -5.39
N GLU A 64 27.28 -15.36 -6.38
CA GLU A 64 26.42 -14.40 -7.10
C GLU A 64 25.32 -13.83 -6.20
N ASN A 65 24.77 -14.63 -5.27
CA ASN A 65 23.78 -14.12 -4.32
C ASN A 65 24.37 -13.06 -3.38
N ASP A 66 25.59 -13.30 -2.89
CA ASP A 66 26.28 -12.37 -2.02
C ASP A 66 26.66 -11.09 -2.78
N ARG A 67 27.13 -11.20 -4.02
CA ARG A 67 27.35 -10.05 -4.91
C ARG A 67 26.07 -9.24 -5.12
N LEU A 68 24.95 -9.88 -5.46
CA LEU A 68 23.68 -9.19 -5.68
C LEU A 68 23.14 -8.51 -4.41
N ARG A 69 23.40 -9.11 -3.23
CA ARG A 69 23.07 -8.47 -1.94
C ARG A 69 23.91 -7.22 -1.69
N GLU A 70 25.19 -7.23 -2.06
CA GLU A 70 26.06 -6.05 -1.98
C GLU A 70 25.62 -4.95 -2.94
N GLU A 71 25.32 -5.29 -4.20
CA GLU A 71 24.78 -4.34 -5.18
C GLU A 71 23.45 -3.73 -4.71
N LEU A 72 22.55 -4.55 -4.18
CA LEU A 72 21.28 -4.06 -3.61
C LEU A 72 21.52 -3.14 -2.41
N ALA A 73 22.46 -3.47 -1.53
CA ALA A 73 22.81 -2.64 -0.39
C ALA A 73 23.41 -1.30 -0.83
N GLN A 74 24.25 -1.30 -1.88
CA GLN A 74 24.81 -0.10 -2.47
C GLN A 74 23.74 0.78 -3.12
N ALA A 75 22.88 0.21 -3.97
CA ALA A 75 21.78 0.94 -4.59
C ALA A 75 20.82 1.54 -3.54
N ARG A 76 20.58 0.83 -2.43
CA ARG A 76 19.78 1.37 -1.31
C ARG A 76 20.47 2.53 -0.60
N ARG A 77 21.80 2.51 -0.44
CA ARG A 77 22.57 3.63 0.11
C ARG A 77 22.53 4.83 -0.81
N GLU A 78 22.81 4.65 -2.10
CA GLU A 78 22.77 5.71 -3.12
C GLU A 78 21.38 6.34 -3.22
N LEU A 79 20.31 5.53 -3.22
CA LEU A 79 18.94 6.04 -3.16
C LEU A 79 18.67 6.82 -1.86
N GLY A 80 19.22 6.36 -0.73
CA GLY A 80 19.16 7.05 0.55
C GLY A 80 19.84 8.40 0.52
N GLU A 81 21.05 8.47 -0.03
CA GLU A 81 21.83 9.70 -0.21
C GLU A 81 21.16 10.67 -1.16
N GLN A 82 20.64 10.20 -2.30
CA GLN A 82 19.85 11.03 -3.21
C GLN A 82 18.60 11.59 -2.52
N ARG A 83 17.85 10.74 -1.79
CA ARG A 83 16.70 11.19 -1.01
C ARG A 83 17.08 12.19 0.08
N GLN A 84 18.26 12.03 0.68
CA GLN A 84 18.77 12.95 1.69
C GLN A 84 19.21 14.28 1.06
N ALA A 85 19.87 14.25 -0.10
CA ALA A 85 20.22 15.44 -0.87
C ALA A 85 18.97 16.20 -1.35
N PHE A 86 17.90 15.50 -1.74
CA PHE A 86 16.60 16.11 -2.03
C PHE A 86 15.89 16.66 -0.78
N ARG A 87 16.22 16.15 0.42
CA ARG A 87 15.69 16.63 1.70
C ARG A 87 16.50 17.78 2.28
N GLU A 88 17.77 17.92 1.91
CA GLU A 88 18.58 19.06 2.29
C GLU A 88 18.05 20.31 1.58
N PRO A 89 17.51 21.28 2.35
CA PRO A 89 16.86 22.43 1.77
C PRO A 89 17.90 23.38 1.19
N VAL A 90 18.03 23.41 -0.14
CA VAL A 90 18.82 24.42 -0.84
C VAL A 90 18.05 25.74 -0.81
N GLY A 91 18.31 26.58 0.20
CA GLY A 91 17.83 27.97 0.27
C GLY A 91 16.59 28.23 1.12
N LYS A 92 15.95 29.38 0.86
CA LYS A 92 14.82 29.90 1.64
C LYS A 92 13.64 28.94 1.52
N LYS A 93 13.25 28.27 2.61
CA LYS A 93 12.06 27.41 2.65
C LYS A 93 10.81 28.25 2.44
N TRP A 94 10.15 28.09 1.31
CA TRP A 94 8.82 28.64 1.09
C TRP A 94 7.80 27.71 1.74
N SER A 95 6.98 28.25 2.64
CA SER A 95 5.81 27.53 3.14
C SER A 95 4.76 27.39 2.04
N TYR A 96 3.95 26.33 2.10
CA TYR A 96 2.80 26.15 1.20
C TYR A 96 1.91 27.41 1.12
N ARG A 97 1.67 28.05 2.27
CA ARG A 97 0.92 29.31 2.34
C ARG A 97 1.57 30.44 1.53
N GLN A 98 2.90 30.57 1.58
CA GLN A 98 3.63 31.59 0.80
C GLN A 98 3.59 31.31 -0.69
N ILE A 99 3.77 30.05 -1.10
CA ILE A 99 3.71 29.63 -2.52
C ILE A 99 2.30 29.91 -3.06
N THR A 100 1.27 29.53 -2.31
CA THR A 100 -0.14 29.74 -2.69
C THR A 100 -0.50 31.22 -2.74
N ALA A 101 -0.07 32.02 -1.76
CA ALA A 101 -0.30 33.46 -1.78
C ALA A 101 0.42 34.16 -2.93
N LEU A 102 1.63 33.70 -3.29
CA LEU A 102 2.37 34.21 -4.44
C LEU A 102 1.66 33.88 -5.75
N ALA A 103 1.22 32.62 -5.92
CA ALA A 103 0.48 32.19 -7.10
C ALA A 103 -0.82 33.00 -7.25
N GLU A 104 -1.60 33.15 -6.18
CA GLU A 104 -2.81 33.97 -6.19
C GLU A 104 -2.55 35.42 -6.61
N ARG A 105 -1.52 36.05 -6.03
CA ARG A 105 -1.16 37.43 -6.38
C ARG A 105 -0.80 37.56 -7.85
N GLU A 106 0.00 36.63 -8.36
CA GLU A 106 0.47 36.69 -9.74
C GLU A 106 -0.66 36.39 -10.74
N ILE A 107 -1.52 35.42 -10.45
CA ILE A 107 -2.72 35.15 -11.26
C ILE A 107 -3.59 36.40 -11.34
N ARG A 108 -3.85 37.07 -10.22
CA ARG A 108 -4.64 38.33 -10.21
C ARG A 108 -3.95 39.44 -11.00
N HIS A 109 -2.63 39.57 -10.89
CA HIS A 109 -1.87 40.57 -11.64
C HIS A 109 -2.01 40.35 -13.15
N GLN A 110 -1.75 39.13 -13.60
CA GLN A 110 -1.83 38.77 -15.02
C GLN A 110 -3.24 38.89 -15.57
N MET A 111 -4.27 38.47 -14.82
CA MET A 111 -5.66 38.66 -15.23
C MET A 111 -6.00 40.16 -15.34
N GLY A 112 -5.58 40.98 -14.37
CA GLY A 112 -5.75 42.43 -14.44
C GLY A 112 -5.08 43.08 -15.65
N GLU A 113 -3.86 42.67 -16.00
CA GLU A 113 -3.19 43.11 -17.22
C GLU A 113 -3.91 42.62 -18.49
N ALA A 114 -4.42 41.39 -18.48
CA ALA A 114 -5.21 40.87 -19.59
C ALA A 114 -6.48 41.68 -19.84
N SER A 115 -7.15 42.09 -18.76
CA SER A 115 -8.36 42.92 -18.81
C SER A 115 -8.06 44.34 -19.31
N LYS A 116 -6.95 44.95 -18.85
CA LYS A 116 -6.50 46.25 -19.38
C LYS A 116 -6.17 46.16 -20.87
N ALA A 117 -5.42 45.15 -21.30
CA ALA A 117 -5.09 44.92 -22.70
C ALA A 117 -6.35 44.72 -23.56
N ALA A 118 -7.32 43.95 -23.07
CA ALA A 118 -8.61 43.77 -23.74
C ALA A 118 -9.35 45.10 -23.94
N SER A 119 -9.39 45.95 -22.90
CA SER A 119 -10.05 47.26 -22.99
C SER A 119 -9.39 48.22 -23.99
N LYS A 120 -8.10 48.02 -24.29
CA LYS A 120 -7.34 48.78 -25.29
C LYS A 120 -7.40 48.18 -26.71
N GLY A 121 -8.07 47.04 -26.89
CA GLY A 121 -8.07 46.32 -28.17
C GLY A 121 -6.80 45.52 -28.46
N GLU A 122 -5.91 45.34 -27.47
CA GLU A 122 -4.65 44.60 -27.59
C GLU A 122 -4.88 43.10 -27.38
N ALA A 123 -5.57 42.45 -28.33
CA ALA A 123 -5.99 41.05 -28.21
C ALA A 123 -4.83 40.08 -27.92
N ASN A 124 -3.69 40.27 -28.60
CA ASN A 124 -2.50 39.42 -28.40
C ASN A 124 -1.96 39.53 -26.98
N MET A 125 -1.88 40.75 -26.44
CA MET A 125 -1.39 40.96 -25.07
C MET A 125 -2.37 40.37 -24.05
N SER A 126 -3.67 40.53 -24.27
CA SER A 126 -4.70 39.91 -23.41
C SER A 126 -4.57 38.39 -23.39
N MET A 127 -4.38 37.76 -24.55
CA MET A 127 -4.18 36.32 -24.66
C MET A 127 -2.89 35.87 -23.94
N LEU A 128 -1.78 36.58 -24.11
CA LEU A 128 -0.52 36.28 -23.44
C LEU A 128 -0.64 36.32 -21.93
N CYS A 129 -1.22 37.39 -21.38
CA CYS A 129 -1.43 37.54 -19.94
C CYS A 129 -2.32 36.42 -19.36
N ARG A 130 -3.40 36.03 -20.07
CA ARG A 130 -4.22 34.86 -19.69
C ARG A 130 -3.41 33.56 -19.74
N GLY A 131 -2.57 33.38 -20.76
CA GLY A 131 -1.67 32.23 -20.88
C GLY A 131 -0.67 32.12 -19.72
N TYR A 132 -0.10 33.26 -19.30
CA TYR A 132 0.77 33.31 -18.12
C TYR A 132 0.00 32.96 -16.84
N ALA A 133 -1.20 33.51 -16.64
CA ALA A 133 -2.03 33.19 -15.48
C ALA A 133 -2.33 31.67 -15.39
N ASN A 134 -2.63 31.02 -16.52
CA ASN A 134 -2.83 29.57 -16.58
C ASN A 134 -1.54 28.79 -16.26
N SER A 135 -0.40 29.23 -16.79
CA SER A 135 0.90 28.61 -16.51
C SER A 135 1.27 28.69 -15.03
N ILE A 136 0.94 29.79 -14.36
CA ILE A 136 1.17 29.96 -12.91
C ILE A 136 0.32 28.99 -12.10
N LEU A 137 -0.96 28.82 -12.45
CA LEU A 137 -1.82 27.83 -11.80
C LEU A 137 -1.26 26.42 -11.98
N LEU A 138 -0.85 26.06 -13.20
CA LEU A 138 -0.27 24.75 -13.48
C LEU A 138 1.02 24.53 -12.69
N PHE A 139 1.90 25.54 -12.64
CA PHE A 139 3.14 25.46 -11.88
C PHE A 139 2.90 25.32 -10.38
N TRP A 140 1.97 26.10 -9.82
CA TRP A 140 1.53 25.95 -8.43
C TRP A 140 0.99 24.53 -8.18
N TYR A 141 0.15 24.00 -9.09
CA TYR A 141 -0.41 22.65 -8.95
C TYR A 141 0.71 21.63 -8.87
N LEU A 142 1.63 21.63 -9.85
CA LEU A 142 2.75 20.69 -9.93
C LEU A 142 3.67 20.76 -8.70
N LEU A 143 3.97 21.98 -8.21
CA LEU A 143 4.81 22.17 -7.03
C LEU A 143 4.15 21.71 -5.73
N THR A 144 2.82 21.66 -5.68
CA THR A 144 2.07 21.44 -4.44
C THR A 144 1.29 20.13 -4.42
N VAL A 145 1.39 19.30 -5.45
CA VAL A 145 0.70 18.00 -5.51
C VAL A 145 0.98 17.19 -4.23
N GLY A 146 -0.10 16.73 -3.58
CA GLY A 146 -0.06 15.96 -2.33
C GLY A 146 0.07 16.80 -1.06
N TRP A 147 0.20 18.12 -1.18
CA TRP A 147 0.32 19.08 -0.07
C TRP A 147 -0.79 20.15 -0.09
N GLN A 148 -1.71 20.03 -1.04
CA GLN A 148 -2.80 20.98 -1.25
C GLN A 148 -3.85 20.87 -0.16
N ASN A 149 -4.38 22.01 0.28
CA ASN A 149 -5.61 22.00 1.06
C ASN A 149 -6.82 21.85 0.14
N ASP A 150 -7.89 21.28 0.69
CA ASP A 150 -9.15 21.18 -0.02
C ASP A 150 -9.66 22.54 -0.46
N GLY A 151 -10.09 22.64 -1.73
CA GLY A 151 -10.65 23.84 -2.32
C GLY A 151 -9.64 24.89 -2.80
N ASP A 152 -8.35 24.78 -2.47
CA ASP A 152 -7.35 25.76 -2.95
C ASP A 152 -7.21 25.73 -4.49
N ASN A 153 -7.27 24.55 -5.11
CA ASN A 153 -7.27 24.44 -6.56
C ASN A 153 -8.46 25.15 -7.20
N GLY A 154 -9.68 24.90 -6.70
CA GLY A 154 -10.90 25.55 -7.19
C GLY A 154 -10.89 27.06 -6.96
N ARG A 155 -10.33 27.51 -5.83
CA ARG A 155 -10.15 28.93 -5.51
C ARG A 155 -9.22 29.63 -6.49
N LEU A 156 -8.09 29.01 -6.86
CA LEU A 156 -7.18 29.59 -7.84
C LEU A 156 -7.73 29.52 -9.27
N GLU A 157 -8.42 28.44 -9.65
CA GLU A 157 -9.14 28.33 -10.93
C GLU A 157 -10.21 29.42 -11.09
N ALA A 158 -10.91 29.77 -10.01
CA ALA A 158 -11.92 30.82 -10.03
C ALA A 158 -11.31 32.19 -10.43
N LEU A 159 -10.06 32.46 -10.06
CA LEU A 159 -9.37 33.70 -10.42
C LEU A 159 -9.18 33.84 -11.94
N LEU A 160 -9.07 32.72 -12.67
CA LEU A 160 -8.97 32.73 -14.13
C LEU A 160 -10.31 33.05 -14.81
N LYS A 161 -11.43 32.85 -14.10
CA LYS A 161 -12.80 33.01 -14.64
C LYS A 161 -13.40 34.39 -14.34
N HIS A 162 -13.03 35.01 -13.22
CA HIS A 162 -13.76 36.14 -12.67
C HIS A 162 -13.62 37.49 -13.40
N ASP A 163 -12.64 37.66 -14.28
CA ASP A 163 -12.41 38.95 -14.96
C ASP A 163 -13.36 39.26 -16.11
N VAL A 164 -14.21 38.30 -16.51
CA VAL A 164 -15.26 38.55 -17.53
C VAL A 164 -16.44 39.35 -16.93
N THR A 165 -16.67 39.26 -15.62
CA THR A 165 -17.94 39.74 -15.01
C THR A 165 -17.90 41.14 -14.41
N ARG A 166 -16.74 41.82 -14.40
CA ARG A 166 -16.60 43.16 -13.78
C ARG A 166 -16.77 44.33 -14.76
N ASN A 167 -16.85 44.06 -16.05
CA ASN A 167 -16.93 45.08 -17.11
C ASN A 167 -18.36 45.28 -17.68
N GLU A 168 -19.39 44.72 -17.05
CA GLU A 168 -20.81 44.85 -17.50
C GLU A 168 -21.69 45.72 -16.57
N LYS A 169 -21.09 46.63 -15.79
CA LYS A 169 -21.83 47.65 -15.03
C LYS A 169 -21.20 49.02 -15.22
#